data_AF-A0A9D7FTZ3-F1
#
_entry.id   AF-A0A9D7FTZ3-F1
#
_cell.length_a   1.000
_cell.length_b   1.000
_cell.length_c   1.000
_cell.angle_alpha   90.00
_cell.angle_beta   90.00
_cell.angle_gamma   90.00
#
_symmetry.space_group_name_H-M   'P 1'
#
loop_
_entity.id
_entity.type
_entity.pdbx_description
1 polymer ?
#
loop_
_entity_poly.entity_id
_entity_poly.type
_entity_poly.pdbx_seq_one_letter_code
_entity_poly.pdbx_strand_id
1 'polypeptide(L)' 'MFDVIDITPNDPLELAEQCMALASAIIHIDQTAVKESLQFILHEKMATLFSALNQLEK' A
#
# COMPACT_ATOMS: atom_id res chain seq x y z
N MET A 1 -21.82 1.51 8.99
CA MET A 1 -20.71 2.47 9.09
C MET A 1 -19.48 1.65 8.80
N PHE A 2 -18.91 1.78 7.61
CA PHE A 2 -17.66 1.08 7.29
C PHE A 2 -16.64 1.66 8.26
N ASP A 3 -16.20 0.86 9.23
CA ASP A 3 -15.00 1.18 9.98
C ASP A 3 -13.94 1.52 8.94
N VAL A 4 -13.57 2.79 8.91
CA VAL A 4 -12.32 3.22 8.32
C VAL A 4 -11.30 2.46 9.14
N ILE A 5 -10.93 1.28 8.64
CA ILE A 5 -9.76 0.54 9.10
C ILE A 5 -8.72 1.62 9.19
N ASP A 6 -8.21 1.87 10.39
CA ASP A 6 -7.15 2.83 10.61
C ASP A 6 -5.92 2.22 9.92
N ILE A 7 -5.84 2.41 8.60
CA ILE A 7 -4.81 1.84 7.73
C ILE A 7 -3.51 2.64 7.85
N THR A 8 -3.32 3.31 8.98
CA THR A 8 -2.04 3.90 9.34
C THR A 8 -1.21 2.75 9.87
N PRO A 9 -0.33 2.14 9.04
CA PRO A 9 0.46 1.01 9.49
C PRO A 9 1.43 1.59 10.52
N ASN A 10 1.28 1.15 11.77
CA ASN A 10 2.18 1.57 12.85
C ASN A 10 3.56 0.93 12.70
N ASP A 11 3.66 -0.12 11.87
CA ASP A 11 4.88 -0.87 11.64
C ASP A 11 5.25 -0.90 10.13
N PRO A 12 6.52 -0.59 9.76
CA PRO A 12 6.96 -0.64 8.38
C PRO A 12 6.88 -2.01 7.72
N LEU A 13 6.96 -3.11 8.48
CA LEU A 13 6.76 -4.46 7.96
C LEU A 13 5.30 -4.65 7.52
N GLU A 14 4.34 -4.22 8.35
CA GLU A 14 2.92 -4.28 8.01
C GLU A 14 2.61 -3.48 6.74
N LEU A 15 3.23 -2.30 6.59
CA LEU A 15 3.09 -1.51 5.37
C LEU A 15 3.71 -2.19 4.13
N ALA A 16 4.85 -2.87 4.30
CA ALA A 16 5.46 -3.67 3.23
C ALA A 16 4.56 -4.84 2.82
N GLU A 17 3.96 -5.54 3.78
CA GLU A 17 3.00 -6.62 3.54
C GLU A 17 1.77 -6.13 2.78
N GLN A 18 1.22 -4.97 3.16
CA GLN A 18 0.11 -4.34 2.45
C GLN A 18 0.49 -3.98 1.00
N CYS A 19 1.71 -3.46 0.77
CA CYS A 19 2.18 -3.18 -0.59
C CYS A 19 2.28 -4.46 -1.44
N MET A 20 2.80 -5.55 -0.86
CA MET A 20 2.89 -6.85 -1.54
C MET A 20 1.51 -7.44 -1.85
N ALA A 21 0.58 -7.40 -0.90
CA ALA A 21 -0.79 -7.87 -1.10
C ALA A 21 -1.51 -7.07 -2.19
N LEU A 22 -1.36 -5.75 -2.20
CA LEU A 22 -1.95 -4.87 -3.21
C LEU A 22 -1.33 -5.09 -4.59
N ALA A 23 0.00 -5.23 -4.69
CA ALA A 23 0.68 -5.57 -5.94
C ALA A 23 0.19 -6.92 -6.51
N SER A 24 0.02 -7.92 -5.64
CA SER A 24 -0.57 -9.21 -6.02
C SER A 24 -2.00 -9.04 -6.55
N ALA A 25 -2.85 -8.26 -5.87
CA ALA A 25 -4.22 -8.00 -6.33
C ALA A 25 -4.24 -7.34 -7.72
N ILE A 26 -3.37 -6.36 -7.97
CA ILE A 26 -3.25 -5.66 -9.26
C ILE A 26 -2.91 -6.61 -10.42
N ILE A 27 -2.10 -7.65 -10.17
CA ILE A 27 -1.72 -8.63 -11.19
C ILE A 27 -2.92 -9.46 -11.64
N HIS A 28 -3.87 -9.73 -10.73
CA HIS A 28 -5.02 -10.59 -10.98
C HIS A 28 -6.29 -9.84 -11.40
N ILE A 29 -6.23 -8.52 -11.57
CA ILE A 29 -7.38 -7.69 -11.97
C ILE A 29 -7.34 -7.42 -13.47
N ASP A 30 -8.42 -7.82 -14.15
CA ASP A 30 -8.60 -7.59 -15.59
C ASP A 30 -9.23 -6.22 -15.91
N GLN A 31 -9.89 -5.59 -14.95
CA GLN A 31 -10.54 -4.29 -15.16
C GLN A 31 -9.51 -3.16 -15.15
N THR A 32 -9.21 -2.60 -16.34
CA THR A 32 -8.20 -1.54 -16.52
C THR A 32 -8.37 -0.35 -15.57
N ALA A 33 -9.58 0.19 -15.44
CA ALA A 33 -9.82 1.36 -14.57
C ALA A 33 -9.56 1.06 -13.08
N VAL A 34 -9.89 -0.15 -12.64
CA VAL A 34 -9.61 -0.61 -11.27
C VAL A 34 -8.11 -0.81 -11.09
N LYS A 35 -7.44 -1.39 -12.10
CA LYS A 35 -5.99 -1.59 -12.11
C LYS A 35 -5.22 -0.28 -11.98
N GLU A 36 -5.57 0.74 -12.76
CA GLU A 36 -4.94 2.07 -12.70
C GLU A 36 -5.15 2.72 -11.32
N SER A 37 -6.36 2.62 -10.78
CA SER A 37 -6.68 3.15 -9.45
C SER A 37 -5.87 2.46 -8.34
N LEU A 38 -5.73 1.14 -8.40
CA LEU A 38 -4.94 0.39 -7.42
C LEU A 38 -3.45 0.60 -7.58
N GLN A 39 -2.95 0.79 -8.81
CA GLN A 39 -1.56 1.18 -9.06
C GLN A 39 -1.23 2.53 -8.42
N PHE A 40 -2.14 3.50 -8.53
CA PHE A 40 -1.98 4.78 -7.84
C PHE A 40 -1.88 4.61 -6.32
N ILE A 41 -2.80 3.84 -5.72
CA ILE A 41 -2.79 3.56 -4.26
C ILE A 41 -1.50 2.83 -3.85
N LEU A 42 -1.01 1.88 -4.66
CA LEU A 42 0.25 1.18 -4.41
C LEU A 42 1.43 2.16 -4.39
N HIS A 43 1.47 3.10 -5.33
CA HIS A 43 2.50 4.13 -5.38
C HIS A 43 2.52 4.99 -4.12
N GLU A 44 1.36 5.46 -3.65
CA GLU A 44 1.28 6.23 -2.41
C GLU A 44 1.75 5.42 -1.20
N LYS A 45 1.32 4.16 -1.07
CA LYS A 45 1.75 3.28 0.03
C LYS A 45 3.25 3.00 0.01
N MET A 46 3.86 2.80 -1.16
CA MET A 46 5.31 2.63 -1.28
C MET A 46 6.07 3.89 -0.89
N ALA A 47 5.56 5.08 -1.23
CA ALA A 47 6.18 6.34 -0.81
C ALA A 47 6.15 6.52 0.71
N THR A 48 5.02 6.18 1.36
CA THR A 48 4.92 6.13 2.83
C THR A 48 5.90 5.13 3.42
N LEU A 49 6.05 3.95 2.82
CA LEU A 49 6.99 2.92 3.29
C LEU A 49 8.43 3.40 3.22
N PHE A 50 8.82 3.99 2.09
CA PHE A 50 10.14 4.54 1.91
C PHE A 50 10.45 5.64 2.95
N SER A 51 9.48 6.52 3.22
CA SER A 51 9.63 7.55 4.25
C SER A 51 9.78 6.95 5.65
N ALA A 52 9.01 5.91 5.98
CA ALA A 52 9.08 5.25 7.28
C ALA A 52 10.42 4.54 7.50
N LEU A 53 10.92 3.84 6.48
CA LEU A 53 12.23 3.18 6.52
C LEU A 53 13.38 4.19 6.67
N ASN A 54 13.35 5.28 5.91
CA ASN A 54 14.37 6.33 6.01
C ASN A 54 14.36 7.08 7.37
N GLN A 55 13.24 7.03 8.11
CA GLN A 55 13.18 7.55 9.48
C GLN A 55 13.77 6.58 10.50
N LEU A 56 13.71 5.26 10.26
CA LEU A 56 14.33 4.25 11.12
C LEU A 56 15.86 4.18 11.00
N GLU A 57 16.42 4.60 9.86
CA GLU A 57 17.86 4.60 9.62
C GLU A 57 18.61 5.79 10.28
N LYS A 58 17.90 6.71 10.95
CA LYS A 58 18.47 7.89 11.64
C LYS A 58 18.54 7.71 13.15
#